data_AF-A0A485NXC0-F1
#
_entry.id   AF-A0A485NXC0-F1
#
_cell.length_a   1.000
_cell.length_b   1.000
_cell.length_c   1.000
_cell.angle_alpha   90.00
_cell.angle_beta   90.00
_cell.angle_gamma   90.00
#
_symmetry.space_group_name_H-M   'P 1'
#
loop_
_entity.id
_entity.type
_entity.pdbx_description
1 polymer ?
#
loop_
_entity_poly.entity_id
_entity_poly.type
_entity_poly.pdbx_seq_one_letter_code
_entity_poly.pdbx_strand_id
1 'polypeptide(L)'
;KSDWSLFMFGSHNKKQPNNLVIGHMYDYHVLDMIELGTEKFVSLKDIKNSKCFEGTKPMLIFAGDDFDVTEDYRRLKNLLIDLFRGPTVSNIRLAGLEYVLHFTALNGKIYFRGYKVLLKKSGCKTPRIELEEMGPSLDLVLRRTYLASDDLYKLSIKMPKSLKPKKKTNVSHDTFGTTYGRIHMQKQDLSKYKLGK
;
A
#
# COMPACT_ATOMS: atom_id res chain seq x y z
N LYS A 1 8.29 -2.84 -24.61
CA LYS A 1 8.29 -1.69 -25.56
C LYS A 1 8.02 -0.37 -24.84
N SER A 2 7.16 -0.36 -23.82
CA SER A 2 7.04 0.70 -22.84
C SER A 2 7.33 0.04 -21.48
N ASP A 3 8.39 0.47 -20.80
CA ASP A 3 8.95 -0.21 -19.62
C ASP A 3 8.09 0.03 -18.36
N TRP A 4 6.87 -0.52 -18.36
CA TRP A 4 5.88 -0.33 -17.29
C TRP A 4 5.59 -1.65 -16.56
N SER A 5 5.63 -1.59 -15.23
CA SER A 5 5.27 -2.71 -14.35
C SER A 5 3.76 -2.82 -14.08
N LEU A 6 3.00 -1.76 -14.39
CA LEU A 6 1.56 -1.67 -14.16
C LEU A 6 0.84 -1.41 -15.48
N PHE A 7 -0.32 -2.01 -15.67
CA PHE A 7 -1.20 -1.69 -16.78
C PHE A 7 -2.65 -1.61 -16.34
N MET A 8 -3.42 -0.81 -17.09
CA MET A 8 -4.85 -0.69 -16.94
C MET A 8 -5.48 -0.63 -18.33
N PHE A 9 -6.51 -1.44 -18.55
CA PHE A 9 -7.19 -1.56 -19.84
C PHE A 9 -8.70 -1.48 -19.65
N GLY A 10 -9.34 -0.52 -20.31
CA GLY A 10 -10.79 -0.39 -20.35
C GLY A 10 -11.37 -1.11 -21.56
N SER A 11 -12.44 -1.87 -21.36
CA SER A 11 -13.18 -2.53 -22.44
C SER A 11 -14.68 -2.49 -22.18
N HIS A 12 -15.47 -2.57 -23.25
CA HIS A 12 -16.92 -2.60 -23.16
C HIS A 12 -17.48 -3.56 -24.20
N ASN A 13 -18.27 -4.54 -23.76
CA ASN A 13 -19.03 -5.42 -24.65
C ASN A 13 -20.37 -5.83 -24.00
N LYS A 14 -21.28 -6.42 -24.80
CA LYS A 14 -22.62 -6.80 -24.31
C LYS A 14 -22.59 -7.76 -23.10
N LYS A 15 -21.60 -8.66 -23.01
CA LYS A 15 -21.46 -9.62 -21.90
C LYS A 15 -20.76 -8.99 -20.68
N GLN A 16 -19.86 -8.05 -20.91
CA GLN A 16 -19.05 -7.36 -19.92
C GLN A 16 -19.07 -5.85 -20.19
N PRO A 17 -20.16 -5.16 -19.82
CA PRO A 17 -20.22 -3.71 -19.93
C PRO A 17 -19.28 -3.07 -18.90
N ASN A 18 -18.65 -1.96 -19.30
CA ASN A 18 -17.83 -1.10 -18.44
C ASN A 18 -16.76 -1.87 -17.66
N ASN A 19 -15.99 -2.68 -18.37
CA ASN A 19 -15.00 -3.57 -17.78
C ASN A 19 -13.65 -2.84 -17.69
N LEU A 20 -13.08 -2.83 -16.49
CA LEU A 20 -11.77 -2.27 -16.20
C LEU A 20 -10.85 -3.41 -15.77
N VAL A 21 -9.77 -3.63 -16.51
CA VAL A 21 -8.78 -4.65 -16.21
C VAL A 21 -7.54 -3.96 -15.68
N ILE A 22 -7.06 -4.38 -14.50
CA ILE A 22 -5.85 -3.86 -13.88
C ILE A 22 -4.89 -5.03 -13.68
N GLY A 23 -3.60 -4.82 -13.92
CA GLY A 23 -2.63 -5.88 -13.69
C GLY A 23 -1.20 -5.44 -13.45
N HIS A 24 -0.44 -6.38 -12.90
CA HIS A 24 0.99 -6.29 -12.64
C HIS A 24 1.78 -7.09 -13.67
N MET A 25 2.94 -6.55 -14.03
CA MET A 25 3.96 -7.24 -14.78
C MET A 25 5.13 -7.56 -13.85
N TYR A 26 5.67 -8.77 -13.97
CA TYR A 26 6.91 -9.18 -13.34
C TYR A 26 7.79 -9.83 -14.39
N ASP A 27 9.01 -9.31 -14.57
CA ASP A 27 9.96 -9.79 -15.57
C ASP A 27 9.34 -9.92 -16.98
N TYR A 28 8.63 -8.87 -17.41
CA TYR A 28 7.90 -8.80 -18.69
C TYR A 28 6.76 -9.82 -18.90
N HIS A 29 6.38 -10.56 -17.87
CA HIS A 29 5.24 -11.47 -17.87
C HIS A 29 4.12 -10.95 -16.96
N VAL A 30 2.86 -11.28 -17.28
CA VAL A 30 1.73 -10.93 -16.42
C VAL A 30 1.84 -11.71 -15.12
N LEU A 31 1.89 -11.00 -14.00
CA LEU A 31 1.89 -11.59 -12.66
C LEU A 31 0.45 -11.80 -12.21
N ASP A 32 -0.26 -10.71 -11.94
CA ASP A 32 -1.65 -10.72 -11.50
C ASP A 32 -2.47 -9.82 -12.43
N MET A 33 -3.67 -10.25 -12.79
CA MET A 33 -4.60 -9.49 -13.63
C MET A 33 -6.03 -9.67 -13.11
N ILE A 34 -6.71 -8.57 -12.83
CA ILE A 34 -8.03 -8.55 -12.21
C ILE A 34 -8.98 -7.73 -13.08
N GLU A 35 -10.07 -8.35 -13.50
CA GLU A 35 -11.18 -7.69 -14.20
C GLU A 35 -12.20 -7.16 -13.18
N LEU A 36 -12.58 -5.89 -13.34
CA LEU A 36 -13.50 -5.17 -12.48
C LEU A 36 -14.63 -4.56 -13.32
N GLY A 37 -15.88 -4.94 -13.04
CA GLY A 37 -17.04 -4.27 -13.60
C GLY A 37 -17.27 -2.93 -12.91
N THR A 38 -17.33 -1.85 -13.68
CA THR A 38 -17.64 -0.52 -13.14
C THR A 38 -19.13 -0.25 -13.22
N GLU A 39 -19.73 0.03 -12.07
CA GLU A 39 -21.10 0.48 -11.89
C GLU A 39 -21.12 1.89 -11.28
N LYS A 40 -22.18 2.65 -11.52
CA LYS A 40 -22.43 3.97 -10.91
C LYS A 40 -21.22 4.92 -10.88
N PHE A 41 -20.59 5.13 -12.04
CA PHE A 41 -19.48 6.08 -12.16
C PHE A 41 -19.98 7.53 -12.10
N VAL A 42 -19.37 8.32 -11.22
CA VAL A 42 -19.48 9.78 -11.16
C VAL A 42 -18.10 10.38 -11.35
N SER A 43 -17.95 11.24 -12.35
CA SER A 43 -16.66 11.82 -12.69
C SER A 43 -16.31 12.97 -11.73
N LEU A 44 -15.03 13.35 -11.69
CA LEU A 44 -14.61 14.54 -10.94
C LEU A 44 -15.31 15.81 -11.44
N LYS A 45 -15.72 15.87 -12.73
CA LYS A 45 -16.38 17.03 -13.32
C LYS A 45 -17.81 17.21 -12.84
N ASP A 46 -18.49 16.11 -12.52
CA ASP A 46 -19.89 16.13 -12.11
C ASP A 46 -20.06 16.63 -10.67
N ILE A 47 -19.03 16.41 -9.85
CA ILE A 47 -19.00 16.86 -8.46
C ILE A 47 -18.51 18.30 -8.41
N LYS A 48 -19.42 19.23 -8.13
CA LYS A 48 -19.15 20.68 -8.07
C LYS A 48 -18.48 21.06 -6.75
N ASN A 49 -17.16 20.85 -6.67
CA ASN A 49 -16.36 21.34 -5.55
C ASN A 49 -14.89 21.60 -5.90
N SER A 50 -14.17 22.15 -4.92
CA SER A 50 -12.74 22.42 -5.04
C SER A 50 -11.94 21.12 -5.14
N LYS A 51 -11.10 21.02 -6.18
CA LYS A 51 -10.27 19.83 -6.44
C LYS A 51 -8.90 19.98 -5.79
N CYS A 52 -8.24 18.85 -5.53
CA CYS A 52 -6.84 18.80 -5.11
C CYS A 52 -5.90 19.05 -6.30
N PHE A 53 -4.68 19.49 -6.01
CA PHE A 53 -3.65 19.67 -7.04
C PHE A 53 -3.23 18.34 -7.66
N GLU A 54 -2.93 18.37 -8.95
CA GLU A 54 -2.35 17.23 -9.66
C GLU A 54 -1.01 16.84 -9.03
N GLY A 55 -0.74 15.52 -8.95
CA GLY A 55 0.47 15.00 -8.31
C GLY A 55 0.44 14.94 -6.78
N THR A 56 -0.67 15.35 -6.13
CA THR A 56 -0.85 15.16 -4.69
C THR A 56 -0.83 13.68 -4.35
N LYS A 57 0.05 13.28 -3.41
CA LYS A 57 0.14 11.89 -2.94
C LYS A 57 -1.13 11.54 -2.16
N PRO A 58 -1.95 10.57 -2.61
CA PRO A 58 -3.16 10.21 -1.90
C PRO A 58 -2.85 9.43 -0.62
N MET A 59 -3.68 9.63 0.39
CA MET A 59 -3.82 8.69 1.50
C MET A 59 -4.76 7.57 1.10
N LEU A 60 -4.38 6.32 1.35
CA LEU A 60 -5.19 5.16 0.99
C LEU A 60 -5.85 4.59 2.24
N ILE A 61 -7.16 4.40 2.20
CA ILE A 61 -7.92 3.76 3.27
C ILE A 61 -8.62 2.55 2.67
N PHE A 62 -8.43 1.39 3.29
CA PHE A 62 -9.12 0.16 2.95
C PHE A 62 -10.00 -0.23 4.13
N ALA A 63 -11.29 -0.36 3.90
CA ALA A 63 -12.29 -0.73 4.89
C ALA A 63 -13.04 -1.99 4.44
N GLY A 64 -13.40 -2.84 5.40
CA GLY A 64 -14.05 -4.13 5.16
C GLY A 64 -13.09 -5.31 5.28
N ASP A 65 -13.54 -6.35 5.98
CA ASP A 65 -12.72 -7.52 6.33
C ASP A 65 -12.40 -8.38 5.11
N ASP A 66 -13.22 -8.32 4.05
CA ASP A 66 -13.06 -9.08 2.80
C ASP A 66 -11.66 -8.91 2.19
N PHE A 67 -11.05 -7.72 2.36
CA PHE A 67 -9.68 -7.41 1.91
C PHE A 67 -8.59 -8.27 2.55
N ASP A 68 -8.84 -8.82 3.72
CA ASP A 68 -7.88 -9.63 4.47
C ASP A 68 -8.29 -11.11 4.55
N VAL A 69 -9.52 -11.46 4.15
CA VAL A 69 -10.06 -12.83 4.17
C VAL A 69 -9.77 -13.61 2.90
N THR A 70 -10.06 -13.05 1.72
CA THR A 70 -9.97 -13.78 0.44
C THR A 70 -8.72 -13.40 -0.34
N GLU A 71 -8.12 -14.35 -1.04
CA GLU A 71 -6.89 -14.12 -1.82
C GLU A 71 -7.11 -13.08 -2.92
N ASP A 72 -8.24 -13.15 -3.64
CA ASP A 72 -8.56 -12.21 -4.71
C ASP A 72 -8.58 -10.76 -4.22
N TYR A 73 -9.25 -10.49 -3.09
CA TYR A 73 -9.33 -9.15 -2.53
C TYR A 73 -8.00 -8.70 -1.92
N ARG A 74 -7.21 -9.62 -1.33
CA ARG A 74 -5.86 -9.32 -0.83
C ARG A 74 -4.92 -8.92 -1.98
N ARG A 75 -4.97 -9.65 -3.09
CA ARG A 75 -4.20 -9.33 -4.30
C ARG A 75 -4.67 -8.04 -4.94
N LEU A 76 -5.98 -7.79 -4.97
CA LEU A 76 -6.54 -6.53 -5.44
C LEU A 76 -6.13 -5.34 -4.56
N LYS A 77 -6.16 -5.47 -3.23
CA LYS A 77 -5.67 -4.44 -2.30
C LYS A 77 -4.22 -4.10 -2.58
N ASN A 78 -3.35 -5.10 -2.78
CA ASN A 78 -1.96 -4.88 -3.14
C ASN A 78 -1.81 -4.16 -4.50
N LEU A 79 -2.59 -4.55 -5.51
CA LEU A 79 -2.63 -3.94 -6.84
C LEU A 79 -3.05 -2.46 -6.77
N LEU A 80 -4.11 -2.15 -6.01
CA LEU A 80 -4.58 -0.78 -5.81
C LEU A 80 -3.58 0.08 -5.03
N ILE A 81 -2.91 -0.50 -4.03
CA ILE A 81 -1.83 0.20 -3.31
C ILE A 81 -0.70 0.56 -4.28
N ASP A 82 -0.24 -0.38 -5.11
CA ASP A 82 0.85 -0.11 -6.04
C ASP A 82 0.47 0.93 -7.10
N LEU A 83 -0.77 0.88 -7.59
CA LEU A 83 -1.31 1.82 -8.57
C LEU A 83 -1.41 3.26 -8.03
N PHE A 84 -1.86 3.45 -6.79
CA PHE A 84 -2.17 4.78 -6.26
C PHE A 84 -1.13 5.35 -5.29
N ARG A 85 -0.18 4.57 -4.77
CA ARG A 85 0.78 5.07 -3.75
C ARG A 85 1.72 6.17 -4.26
N GLY A 86 2.01 6.22 -5.57
CA GLY A 86 3.01 7.13 -6.14
C GLY A 86 4.43 6.91 -5.56
N PRO A 87 5.30 7.95 -5.54
CA PRO A 87 6.69 7.80 -5.12
C PRO A 87 6.83 7.50 -3.62
N THR A 88 7.82 6.69 -3.25
CA THR A 88 8.21 6.47 -1.85
C THR A 88 9.00 7.67 -1.33
N VAL A 89 8.50 8.28 -0.25
CA VAL A 89 9.08 9.48 0.36
C VAL A 89 9.30 9.24 1.86
N SER A 90 10.39 9.79 2.40
CA SER A 90 10.70 9.68 3.84
C SER A 90 9.84 10.61 4.69
N ASN A 91 9.55 11.81 4.18
CA ASN A 91 8.81 12.86 4.88
C ASN A 91 7.69 13.41 4.00
N ILE A 92 6.56 13.74 4.61
CA ILE A 92 5.40 14.34 3.94
C ILE A 92 5.04 15.64 4.67
N ARG A 93 4.73 16.69 3.92
CA ARG A 93 4.23 17.96 4.48
C ARG A 93 2.77 17.79 4.90
N LEU A 94 2.40 18.33 6.06
CA LEU A 94 1.01 18.33 6.55
C LEU A 94 0.03 18.94 5.53
N ALA A 95 0.43 20.04 4.89
CA ALA A 95 -0.36 20.68 3.83
C ALA A 95 -0.54 19.83 2.56
N GLY A 96 0.24 18.75 2.39
CA GLY A 96 0.09 17.81 1.28
C GLY A 96 -0.88 16.65 1.58
N LEU A 97 -1.45 16.58 2.79
CA LEU A 97 -2.42 15.56 3.19
C LEU A 97 -3.85 16.01 2.83
N GLU A 98 -4.09 16.26 1.55
CA GLU A 98 -5.35 16.85 1.08
C GLU A 98 -6.29 15.83 0.44
N TYR A 99 -5.78 14.69 -0.02
CA TYR A 99 -6.54 13.74 -0.83
C TYR A 99 -6.55 12.35 -0.21
N VAL A 100 -7.74 11.76 -0.07
CA VAL A 100 -7.97 10.41 0.45
C VAL A 100 -8.69 9.59 -0.62
N LEU A 101 -8.13 8.44 -0.94
CA LEU A 101 -8.79 7.38 -1.68
C LEU A 101 -9.28 6.34 -0.69
N HIS A 102 -10.59 6.17 -0.63
CA HIS A 102 -11.25 5.21 0.23
C HIS A 102 -11.79 4.06 -0.60
N PHE A 103 -11.38 2.84 -0.25
CA PHE A 103 -11.85 1.59 -0.81
C PHE A 103 -12.61 0.84 0.27
N THR A 104 -13.90 0.59 0.06
CA THR A 104 -14.72 -0.19 0.99
C THR A 104 -15.19 -1.47 0.32
N ALA A 105 -14.81 -2.63 0.85
CA ALA A 105 -15.35 -3.91 0.41
C ALA A 105 -16.58 -4.26 1.26
N LEU A 106 -17.73 -4.42 0.62
CA LEU A 106 -18.99 -4.76 1.29
C LEU A 106 -19.91 -5.50 0.30
N ASN A 107 -20.48 -6.62 0.74
CA ASN A 107 -21.46 -7.40 -0.01
C ASN A 107 -21.00 -7.77 -1.43
N GLY A 108 -19.72 -8.13 -1.59
CA GLY A 108 -19.14 -8.51 -2.88
C GLY A 108 -18.93 -7.35 -3.87
N LYS A 109 -19.06 -6.10 -3.41
CA LYS A 109 -18.74 -4.89 -4.17
C LYS A 109 -17.63 -4.11 -3.48
N ILE A 110 -16.86 -3.38 -4.28
CA ILE A 110 -15.81 -2.50 -3.81
C ILE A 110 -16.18 -1.07 -4.18
N TYR A 111 -16.51 -0.28 -3.17
CA TYR A 111 -16.80 1.14 -3.32
C TYR A 111 -15.50 1.90 -3.37
N PHE A 112 -15.20 2.54 -4.50
CA PHE A 112 -14.09 3.44 -4.65
C PHE A 112 -14.60 4.89 -4.57
N ARG A 113 -14.08 5.65 -3.60
CA ARG A 113 -14.49 7.03 -3.33
C ARG A 113 -13.26 7.91 -3.12
N GLY A 114 -13.21 9.05 -3.80
CA GLY A 114 -12.22 10.11 -3.58
C GLY A 114 -12.78 11.22 -2.69
N TYR A 115 -12.07 11.52 -1.59
CA TYR A 115 -12.40 12.59 -0.66
C TYR A 115 -11.29 13.62 -0.58
N LYS A 116 -11.68 14.89 -0.44
CA LYS A 116 -10.81 15.98 -0.03
C LYS A 116 -10.85 16.15 1.48
N VAL A 117 -9.69 16.36 2.09
CA VAL A 117 -9.51 16.53 3.53
C VAL A 117 -9.56 18.01 3.89
N LEU A 118 -10.44 18.36 4.83
CA LEU A 118 -10.55 19.69 5.40
C LEU A 118 -10.10 19.65 6.86
N LEU A 119 -9.03 20.39 7.17
CA LEU A 119 -8.50 20.51 8.52
C LEU A 119 -9.15 21.71 9.22
N LYS A 120 -10.03 21.44 10.19
CA LYS A 120 -10.68 22.46 11.01
C LYS A 120 -10.00 22.62 12.37
N LYS A 121 -10.12 23.81 12.96
CA LYS A 121 -9.64 24.10 14.31
C LYS A 121 -10.41 23.27 15.34
N SER A 122 -9.69 22.54 16.20
CA SER A 122 -10.26 21.63 17.21
C SER A 122 -9.97 22.06 18.66
N GLY A 123 -9.09 23.04 18.87
CA GLY A 123 -8.63 23.44 20.21
C GLY A 123 -7.52 22.55 20.80
N CYS A 124 -7.23 21.40 20.18
CA CYS A 124 -6.14 20.49 20.54
C CYS A 124 -4.99 20.57 19.52
N LYS A 125 -3.87 19.88 19.81
CA LYS A 125 -2.73 19.77 18.87
C LYS A 125 -3.10 19.09 17.55
N THR A 126 -4.09 18.20 17.56
CA THR A 126 -4.59 17.49 16.38
C THR A 126 -5.80 18.21 15.78
N PRO A 127 -5.78 18.61 14.50
CA PRO A 127 -6.92 19.28 13.86
C PRO A 127 -8.13 18.36 13.75
N ARG A 128 -9.33 18.93 13.70
CA ARG A 128 -10.55 18.17 13.42
C ARG A 128 -10.62 17.92 11.92
N ILE A 129 -10.70 16.66 11.53
CA ILE A 129 -10.74 16.26 10.13
C ILE A 129 -12.20 16.20 9.68
N GLU A 130 -12.51 16.86 8.57
CA GLU A 130 -13.74 16.67 7.82
C GLU A 130 -13.41 16.24 6.39
N LEU A 131 -14.29 15.46 5.78
CA LEU A 131 -14.12 14.93 4.44
C LEU A 131 -15.21 15.51 3.53
N GLU A 132 -14.79 15.98 2.37
CA GLU A 132 -15.66 16.46 1.31
C GLU A 132 -15.53 15.54 0.09
N GLU A 133 -16.64 15.06 -0.47
CA GLU A 133 -16.59 14.17 -1.63
C GLU A 133 -16.06 14.91 -2.85
N MET A 134 -14.92 14.50 -3.40
CA MET A 134 -14.26 15.13 -4.56
C MET A 134 -14.43 14.31 -5.84
N GLY A 135 -14.55 12.99 -5.69
CA GLY A 135 -14.50 12.02 -6.79
C GLY A 135 -13.06 11.57 -7.14
N PRO A 136 -12.91 10.54 -7.98
CA PRO A 136 -13.99 9.82 -8.66
C PRO A 136 -14.77 8.92 -7.70
N SER A 137 -16.03 8.67 -8.02
CA SER A 137 -16.92 7.81 -7.23
C SER A 137 -17.41 6.70 -8.15
N LEU A 138 -17.09 5.45 -7.82
CA LEU A 138 -17.46 4.30 -8.64
C LEU A 138 -17.58 3.01 -7.82
N ASP A 139 -18.49 2.16 -8.24
CA ASP A 139 -18.77 0.87 -7.62
C ASP A 139 -18.12 -0.20 -8.50
N LEU A 140 -17.22 -0.98 -7.92
CA LEU A 140 -16.50 -2.04 -8.61
C LEU A 140 -17.07 -3.39 -8.22
N VAL A 141 -17.28 -4.25 -9.20
CA VAL A 141 -17.67 -5.64 -9.01
C VAL A 141 -16.54 -6.52 -9.52
N LEU A 142 -16.01 -7.38 -8.64
CA LEU A 142 -14.98 -8.34 -9.02
C LEU A 142 -15.53 -9.30 -10.09
N ARG A 143 -14.78 -9.51 -11.17
CA ARG A 143 -15.14 -10.45 -12.24
C ARG A 143 -14.12 -11.58 -12.31
N ARG A 144 -13.36 -11.66 -13.41
CA ARG A 144 -12.34 -12.70 -13.58
C ARG A 144 -11.05 -12.26 -12.90
N THR A 145 -10.39 -13.20 -12.27
CA THR A 145 -9.05 -13.03 -11.71
C THR A 145 -8.11 -14.03 -12.39
N TYR A 146 -6.93 -13.54 -12.74
CA TYR A 146 -5.78 -14.33 -13.11
C TYR A 146 -4.71 -14.02 -12.07
N LEU A 147 -4.48 -14.95 -11.16
CA LEU A 147 -3.50 -14.80 -10.09
C LEU A 147 -2.30 -15.68 -10.38
N ALA A 148 -1.09 -15.14 -10.19
CA ALA A 148 0.14 -15.92 -10.26
C ALA A 148 0.16 -17.01 -9.18
N SER A 149 0.90 -18.09 -9.46
CA SER A 149 1.20 -19.11 -8.47
C SER A 149 1.93 -18.51 -7.25
N ASP A 150 1.75 -19.15 -6.10
CA ASP A 150 2.36 -18.68 -4.85
C ASP A 150 3.88 -18.58 -4.93
N ASP A 151 4.53 -19.46 -5.68
CA ASP A 151 5.99 -19.45 -5.83
C ASP A 151 6.48 -18.28 -6.66
N LEU A 152 5.77 -17.97 -7.76
CA LEU A 152 6.08 -16.80 -8.59
C LEU A 152 5.81 -15.50 -7.83
N TYR A 153 4.72 -15.45 -7.05
CA TYR A 153 4.42 -14.31 -6.20
C TYR A 153 5.45 -14.10 -5.09
N LYS A 154 5.88 -15.17 -4.41
CA LYS A 154 6.97 -15.10 -3.41
C LYS A 154 8.28 -14.62 -4.03
N LEU A 155 8.54 -15.02 -5.26
CA LEU A 155 9.72 -14.60 -6.00
C LEU A 155 9.64 -13.11 -6.38
N SER A 156 8.46 -12.60 -6.75
CA SER A 156 8.27 -11.19 -7.11
C SER A 156 8.40 -10.23 -5.92
N ILE A 157 8.01 -10.63 -4.71
CA ILE A 157 8.16 -9.83 -3.48
C ILE A 157 9.56 -9.93 -2.84
N LYS A 158 10.47 -10.71 -3.43
CA LYS A 158 11.78 -10.99 -2.83
C LYS A 158 12.70 -9.78 -2.93
N MET A 159 12.91 -9.13 -1.79
CA MET A 159 13.87 -8.03 -1.69
C MET A 159 15.32 -8.51 -1.87
N PRO A 160 16.14 -7.85 -2.72
CA PRO A 160 17.55 -8.19 -2.96
C PRO A 160 18.38 -8.22 -1.67
N LYS A 161 19.29 -9.19 -1.55
CA LYS A 161 20.14 -9.35 -0.36
C LYS A 161 21.06 -8.14 -0.09
N SER A 162 21.43 -7.39 -1.13
CA SER A 162 22.23 -6.16 -1.04
C SER A 162 21.51 -5.01 -0.35
N LEU A 163 20.19 -4.90 -0.57
CA LEU A 163 19.34 -3.87 0.04
C LEU A 163 18.90 -4.25 1.45
N LYS A 164 18.98 -5.53 1.83
CA LYS A 164 18.63 -5.99 3.18
C LYS A 164 19.74 -5.59 4.16
N PRO A 165 19.47 -4.76 5.17
CA PRO A 165 20.47 -4.43 6.17
C PRO A 165 20.86 -5.71 6.92
N LYS A 166 22.14 -6.10 6.80
CA LYS A 166 22.67 -7.25 7.56
C LYS A 166 22.67 -6.87 9.04
N LYS A 167 21.82 -7.51 9.83
CA LYS A 167 21.88 -7.39 11.30
C LYS A 167 23.20 -7.97 11.79
N LYS A 168 24.12 -7.09 12.20
CA LYS A 168 25.34 -7.49 12.92
C LYS A 168 24.97 -7.62 14.40
N THR A 169 24.99 -8.84 14.93
CA THR A 169 24.77 -9.07 16.36
C THR A 169 25.94 -8.50 17.16
N ASN A 170 25.67 -8.06 18.39
CA ASN A 170 26.68 -7.55 19.32
C ASN A 170 27.44 -6.31 18.85
N VAL A 171 26.97 -5.61 17.82
CA VAL A 171 27.55 -4.35 17.35
C VAL A 171 26.47 -3.28 17.37
N SER A 172 26.71 -2.18 18.07
CA SER A 172 25.84 -0.99 18.10
C SER A 172 26.62 0.24 17.67
N HIS A 173 25.93 1.22 17.10
CA HIS A 173 26.52 2.50 16.69
C HIS A 173 25.92 3.63 17.51
N ASP A 174 26.76 4.56 17.96
CA ASP A 174 26.32 5.82 18.57
C ASP A 174 25.73 6.76 17.52
N THR A 175 24.97 7.75 17.98
CA THR A 175 24.53 8.91 17.18
C THR A 175 25.68 9.66 16.50
N PHE A 176 26.88 9.63 17.10
CA PHE A 176 28.11 10.20 16.55
C PHE A 176 28.90 9.23 15.64
N GLY A 177 28.39 8.01 15.38
CA GLY A 177 29.02 7.03 14.49
C GLY A 177 30.06 6.10 15.15
N THR A 178 30.34 6.25 16.45
CA THR A 178 31.24 5.35 17.18
C THR A 178 30.65 3.95 17.27
N THR A 179 31.47 2.92 17.02
CA THR A 179 31.03 1.52 17.02
C THR A 179 31.36 0.86 18.35
N TYR A 180 30.36 0.29 19.02
CA TYR A 180 30.50 -0.47 20.26
C TYR A 180 30.25 -1.96 20.02
N GLY A 181 31.10 -2.80 20.63
CA GLY A 181 30.93 -4.26 20.66
C GLY A 181 30.44 -4.72 22.03
N ARG A 182 29.33 -5.47 22.10
CA ARG A 182 28.84 -6.06 23.36
C ARG A 182 29.43 -7.45 23.54
N ILE A 183 30.26 -7.62 24.57
CA ILE A 183 30.78 -8.93 24.96
C ILE A 183 29.88 -9.50 26.07
N HIS A 184 29.34 -10.70 25.84
CA HIS A 184 28.58 -11.42 26.84
C HIS A 184 29.52 -12.36 27.61
N MET A 185 29.96 -11.92 28.79
CA MET A 185 30.77 -12.74 29.67
C MET A 185 29.92 -13.84 30.29
N GLN A 186 30.36 -15.09 30.19
CA GLN A 186 29.71 -16.20 30.89
C GLN A 186 29.94 -16.05 32.40
N LYS A 187 28.94 -16.45 33.19
CA LYS A 187 29.06 -16.46 34.66
C LYS A 187 30.19 -17.41 35.07
N GLN A 188 31.24 -16.87 35.67
CA GLN A 188 32.35 -17.67 36.20
C GLN A 188 31.97 -18.25 37.56
N ASP A 189 32.10 -19.55 37.70
CA ASP A 189 31.89 -20.26 38.97
C ASP A 189 33.22 -20.44 39.69
N LEU A 190 33.45 -19.58 40.68
CA LEU A 190 34.71 -19.50 41.43
C LEU A 190 34.87 -20.63 42.45
N SER A 191 33.81 -21.38 42.75
CA SER A 191 33.83 -22.51 43.69
C SER A 191 34.74 -23.66 43.25
N LYS A 192 35.10 -23.71 41.95
CA LYS A 192 35.97 -24.73 41.36
C LYS A 192 37.46 -24.47 41.57
N TYR A 193 37.86 -23.30 42.06
CA TYR A 193 39.25 -22.93 42.23
C TYR A 193 39.68 -23.02 43.70
N LYS A 194 40.81 -23.68 43.97
CA LYS A 194 41.47 -23.70 45.28
C LYS A 194 42.72 -22.84 45.20
N LEU A 195 42.94 -21.94 46.17
CA LEU A 195 44.20 -21.20 46.25
C LEU A 195 45.34 -22.16 46.64
N GLY A 196 46.48 -22.01 45.96
CA GLY A 196 47.73 -22.69 46.32
C GLY A 196 48.19 -22.22 47.69
N LYS A 197 48.66 -23.17 48.50
CA LYS A 197 49.30 -22.91 49.80
C LYS A 197 50.72 -22.40 49.60
#